data_AF-A0A6J4UCD6-F1
#
_entry.id   AF-A0A6J4UCD6-F1
#
_cell.length_a   1.000
_cell.length_b   1.000
_cell.length_c   1.000
_cell.angle_alpha   90.00
_cell.angle_beta   90.00
_cell.angle_gamma   90.00
#
_symmetry.space_group_name_H-M   'P 1'
#
loop_
_entity.id
_entity.type
_entity.pdbx_description
1 polymer ?
#
loop_
_entity_poly.entity_id
_entity_poly.type
_entity_poly.pdbx_seq_one_letter_code
_entity_poly.pdbx_strand_id
1 'polypeptide(L)' 'MPLGEPFGWCGLCAASLCHPCGRTHLCTPDCPANGCQAGFCVREVRGARISETWGLPPE' A
#
# COMPACT_ATOMS: atom_id res chain seq x y z
N MET A 1 19.03 3.94 2.85
CA MET A 1 19.08 2.86 1.84
C MET A 1 18.09 3.24 0.76
N PRO A 2 18.46 3.40 -0.52
CA PRO A 2 17.48 3.77 -1.52
C PRO A 2 16.50 2.59 -1.67
N LEU A 3 15.21 2.88 -1.50
CA LEU A 3 14.10 2.01 -1.87
C LEU A 3 14.06 1.93 -3.40
N GLY A 4 15.06 1.28 -3.99
CA GLY A 4 15.19 1.15 -5.45
C GLY A 4 14.08 0.28 -6.04
N GLU A 5 13.51 -0.59 -5.22
CA GLU A 5 12.39 -1.45 -5.58
C GLU A 5 11.06 -0.78 -5.21
N PRO A 6 10.04 -0.87 -6.09
CA PRO A 6 8.72 -0.36 -5.78
C PRO A 6 8.13 -1.07 -4.55
N PHE A 7 7.43 -0.30 -3.72
CA PHE A 7 6.83 -0.79 -2.48
C PHE A 7 5.43 -0.21 -2.31
N GLY A 8 4.62 -0.81 -1.46
CA GLY A 8 3.31 -0.29 -1.10
C GLY A 8 3.35 0.67 0.07
N TRP A 9 2.62 1.77 -0.03
CA TRP A 9 2.42 2.75 1.04
C TRP A 9 0.98 2.79 1.50
N CYS A 10 0.77 2.60 2.82
CA CYS A 10 -0.52 2.82 3.44
C CYS A 10 -0.60 4.22 4.04
N GLY A 11 -1.50 5.07 3.53
CA GLY A 11 -1.67 6.44 4.01
C GLY A 11 -2.28 6.56 5.42
N LEU A 12 -3.01 5.54 5.88
CA LEU A 12 -3.68 5.55 7.19
C LEU A 12 -2.72 5.30 8.35
N CYS A 13 -1.87 4.27 8.26
CA CYS A 13 -0.90 3.94 9.31
C CYS A 13 0.55 4.33 8.96
N ALA A 14 0.74 5.07 7.86
CA ALA A 14 2.04 5.58 7.41
C ALA A 14 3.12 4.49 7.34
N ALA A 15 2.77 3.34 6.74
CA ALA A 15 3.63 2.17 6.68
C ALA A 15 4.06 1.84 5.24
N SER A 16 5.34 1.48 5.09
CA SER A 16 5.94 0.96 3.85
C SER A 16 5.97 -0.57 3.88
N LEU A 17 5.47 -1.20 2.82
CA LEU A 17 5.19 -2.63 2.75
C LEU A 17 5.73 -3.21 1.45
N CYS A 18 6.24 -4.44 1.49
CA CYS A 18 6.50 -5.19 0.28
C CYS A 18 5.20 -5.39 -0.54
N HIS A 19 5.25 -5.59 -1.86
CA HIS A 19 4.02 -5.77 -2.65
C HIS A 19 3.11 -6.91 -2.13
N PRO A 20 3.62 -8.13 -1.85
CA PRO A 20 2.82 -9.18 -1.24
C PRO A 20 2.18 -8.79 0.09
N CYS A 21 2.96 -8.10 0.94
CA CYS A 21 2.54 -7.61 2.24
C CYS A 21 1.41 -6.58 2.10
N GLY A 22 1.56 -5.64 1.17
CA GLY A 22 0.59 -4.57 0.92
C GLY A 22 -0.72 -5.07 0.34
N ARG A 23 -0.69 -6.17 -0.45
CA ARG A 23 -1.91 -6.79 -1.00
C ARG A 23 -2.83 -7.39 0.06
N THR A 24 -2.29 -7.77 1.21
CA THR A 24 -3.05 -8.33 2.34
C THR A 24 -3.15 -7.38 3.53
N HIS A 25 -2.62 -6.16 3.41
CA HIS A 25 -2.50 -5.24 4.53
C HIS A 25 -3.82 -4.58 4.92
N LEU A 26 -4.16 -4.70 6.20
CA LEU A 26 -5.17 -3.92 6.89
C LEU A 26 -4.54 -3.49 8.23
N CYS A 27 -4.34 -2.18 8.45
CA CYS A 27 -3.65 -1.70 9.65
C CYS A 27 -4.40 -2.04 10.94
N THR A 28 -5.73 -2.03 10.89
CA THR A 28 -6.62 -2.22 12.04
C THR A 28 -7.85 -3.04 11.64
N PRO A 29 -8.54 -3.68 12.61
CA PRO A 29 -9.81 -4.36 12.36
C PRO A 29 -10.91 -3.43 11.81
N ASP A 30 -10.82 -2.12 12.06
CA ASP A 30 -11.79 -1.12 11.59
C ASP A 30 -11.54 -0.66 10.14
N CYS A 31 -10.42 -1.03 9.52
CA CYS A 31 -10.12 -0.64 8.15
C CYS A 31 -11.25 -1.00 7.16
N PRO A 32 -11.79 -2.24 7.14
CA PRO A 32 -12.93 -2.59 6.27
C PRO A 32 -14.17 -1.72 6.51
N ALA A 33 -14.46 -1.35 7.76
CA ALA A 33 -15.58 -0.48 8.11
C ALA A 33 -15.38 0.96 7.58
N ASN A 34 -14.13 1.39 7.39
CA ASN A 34 -13.77 2.66 6.78
C ASN A 34 -13.67 2.60 5.24
N GLY A 35 -14.17 1.52 4.61
CA GLY A 35 -14.15 1.34 3.15
C GLY A 35 -12.81 0.88 2.57
N CYS A 36 -11.86 0.50 3.44
CA CYS A 36 -10.54 0.03 3.05
C CYS A 36 -10.61 -1.44 2.59
N GLN A 37 -10.20 -1.72 1.36
CA GLN A 37 -10.09 -3.09 0.84
C GLN A 37 -8.62 -3.51 0.78
N ALA A 38 -8.32 -4.72 1.26
CA ALA A 38 -6.97 -5.28 1.18
C ALA A 38 -6.46 -5.24 -0.26
N GLY A 39 -5.25 -4.70 -0.45
CA GLY A 39 -4.64 -4.53 -1.77
C GLY A 39 -5.14 -3.35 -2.59
N PHE A 40 -6.20 -2.64 -2.16
CA PHE A 40 -6.63 -1.35 -2.73
C PHE A 40 -6.33 -0.18 -1.79
N CYS A 41 -6.16 -0.43 -0.49
CA CYS A 41 -5.89 0.61 0.49
C CYS A 41 -4.42 1.05 0.59
N VAL A 42 -3.57 0.43 -0.23
CA VAL A 42 -2.13 0.66 -0.31
C VAL A 42 -1.83 1.19 -1.71
N ARG A 43 -1.01 2.23 -1.84
CA ARG A 43 -0.61 2.83 -3.13
C ARG A 43 0.83 2.42 -3.45
N GLU A 44 1.13 2.08 -4.70
CA GLU A 44 2.51 1.84 -5.12
C GLU A 44 3.33 3.14 -4.97
N VAL A 45 4.52 3.04 -4.39
CA VAL A 45 5.57 4.05 -4.42
C VAL A 45 6.72 3.51 -5.24
N ARG A 46 7.13 4.26 -6.26
CA ARG A 46 8.24 3.93 -7.14
C ARG A 46 9.19 5.13 -7.21
N GLY A 47 10.36 4.98 -6.60
CA GLY A 47 11.28 6.10 -6.38
C GLY A 47 10.63 7.19 -5.51
N ALA A 48 10.55 8.42 -6.03
CA ALA A 48 9.96 9.57 -5.34
C ALA A 48 8.48 9.84 -5.71
N ARG A 49 7.82 8.90 -6.40
CA ARG A 49 6.44 9.06 -6.88
C ARG A 49 5.52 8.06 -6.19
N ILE A 50 4.35 8.53 -5.76
CA ILE A 50 3.24 7.70 -5.30
C ILE A 50 2.20 7.60 -6.41
N SER A 51 1.74 6.39 -6.73
CA SER A 51 0.71 6.12 -7.73
C SER A 51 -0.58 6.88 -7.41
N GLU A 52 -1.20 7.55 -8.38
CA GLU A 52 -2.50 8.22 -8.19
C GLU A 52 -3.65 7.22 -8.05
N THR A 53 -3.44 6.00 -8.52
CA THR A 53 -4.40 4.90 -8.39
C THR A 53 -4.20 4.18 -7.07
N TRP A 54 -5.32 3.89 -6.40
CA TRP A 54 -5.36 3.03 -5.23
C TRP A 54 -5.12 1.58 -5.63
N GLY A 55 -4.26 0.91 -4.87
CA GLY A 55 -3.88 -0.48 -5.05
C GLY A 55 -2.48 -0.70 -5.61
N LEU A 56 -2.03 -1.94 -5.47
CA LEU A 56 -0.75 -2.41 -6.00
C LEU A 56 -0.95 -3.08 -7.35
N PRO A 57 0.00 -2.96 -8.29
CA PRO A 57 -0.11 -3.62 -9.59
C PRO A 57 -0.21 -5.15 -9.43
N PRO A 58 -0.92 -5.82 -10.36
CA PRO A 58 -0.81 -7.28 -10.47
C PRO A 58 0.65 -7.66 -10.75
N GLU A 59 1.06 -8.82 -10.24
CA GLU A 59 2.39 -9.38 -10.54
C GLU A 59 2.49 -9.92 -11.97
#